data_AF-A3D4H7-F1
#
_entry.id   AF-A3D4H7-F1
#
_cell.length_a   1.000
_cell.length_b   1.000
_cell.length_c   1.000
_cell.angle_alpha   90.00
_cell.angle_beta   90.00
_cell.angle_gamma   90.00
#
_symmetry.space_group_name_H-M   'P 1'
#
loop_
_entity.id
_entity.type
_entity.pdbx_description
1 polymer ?
#
loop_
_entity_poly.entity_id
_entity_poly.type
_entity_poly.pdbx_seq_one_letter_code
_entity_poly.pdbx_strand_id
1 'polypeptide(L)' 'MSNEGFHESITELTDKTKDMHRALTSLMEELEAVDWYNQRVDACKNNELREILEHNRDEEKEHAAMLQE' A
#
# COMPACT_ATOMS: atom_id res chain seq x y z
N MET A 1 18.83 2.07 4.62
CA MET A 1 17.54 1.91 5.33
C MET A 1 16.99 3.31 5.51
N SER A 2 16.25 3.74 4.50
CA SER A 2 15.56 5.04 4.45
C SER A 2 14.49 5.08 5.54
N ASN A 3 14.31 6.24 6.18
CA ASN A 3 13.33 6.48 7.25
C ASN A 3 11.97 5.81 6.96
N GLU A 4 11.60 4.79 7.75
CA GLU A 4 10.26 4.16 7.76
C GLU A 4 9.19 5.08 8.41
N GLY A 5 9.31 6.40 8.25
CA GLY A 5 8.42 7.38 8.85
C GLY A 5 8.76 8.81 8.42
N PHE A 6 8.66 9.75 9.34
CA PHE A 6 8.93 11.17 9.03
C PHE A 6 10.42 11.43 8.78
N HIS A 7 10.71 12.28 7.80
CA HIS A 7 12.08 12.68 7.48
C HIS A 7 12.57 13.90 8.26
N GLU A 8 11.64 14.58 8.95
CA GLU A 8 11.89 15.74 9.80
C GLU A 8 11.31 15.46 11.20
N SER A 9 11.67 16.29 12.19
CA SER A 9 11.15 16.16 13.54
C SER A 9 9.62 16.27 13.58
N ILE A 10 8.95 15.29 14.20
CA ILE A 10 7.48 15.26 14.32
C ILE A 10 6.92 16.51 14.99
N THR A 11 7.67 17.11 15.92
CA THR A 11 7.25 18.33 16.64
C THR A 11 7.26 19.57 15.74
N GLU A 12 7.96 19.53 14.61
CA GLU A 12 8.05 20.62 13.63
C GLU A 12 7.01 20.47 12.51
N LEU A 13 6.30 19.34 12.46
CA LEU A 13 5.29 19.07 11.45
C LEU A 13 3.89 19.48 11.92
N THR A 14 3.17 20.18 11.04
CA THR A 14 1.75 20.47 11.25
C THR A 14 0.91 19.20 11.26
N ASP A 15 -0.24 19.23 11.94
CA ASP A 15 -1.18 18.10 11.93
C ASP A 15 -1.63 17.74 10.51
N LYS A 16 -1.89 18.75 9.68
CA LYS A 16 -2.21 18.57 8.25
C LYS A 16 -1.11 17.80 7.50
N THR A 17 0.16 18.13 7.73
CA THR A 17 1.28 17.41 7.10
C THR A 17 1.36 15.97 7.58
N LYS A 18 1.12 15.74 8.88
CA LYS A 18 1.13 14.39 9.45
C LYS A 18 -0.03 13.55 8.90
N ASP A 19 -1.21 14.12 8.73
CA ASP A 19 -2.37 13.45 8.13
C ASP A 19 -2.10 13.08 6.65
N MET A 20 -1.54 14.02 5.89
CA MET A 20 -1.12 13.77 4.51
C MET A 20 -0.05 12.67 4.43
N HIS A 21 0.95 12.68 5.32
CA HIS A 21 1.95 11.63 5.38
C HIS A 21 1.32 10.26 5.65
N ARG A 22 0.37 10.16 6.58
CA ARG A 22 -0.34 8.89 6.83
C ARG A 22 -1.05 8.38 5.58
N ALA A 23 -1.82 9.25 4.91
CA ALA A 23 -2.51 8.88 3.67
C ALA A 23 -1.54 8.44 2.56
N LEU A 24 -0.42 9.15 2.39
CA LEU A 24 0.60 8.80 1.39
C LEU A 24 1.32 7.50 1.70
N THR A 25 1.69 7.27 2.96
CA THR A 25 2.35 6.02 3.38
C THR A 25 1.39 4.84 3.20
N SER A 26 0.13 4.98 3.60
CA SER A 26 -0.88 3.93 3.34
C SER A 26 -1.06 3.68 1.85
N LEU A 27 -1.13 4.72 1.01
CA LEU A 27 -1.24 4.55 -0.43
C LEU A 27 -0.02 3.81 -1.03
N MET A 28 1.18 4.11 -0.53
CA MET A 28 2.40 3.40 -0.94
C MET A 28 2.33 1.91 -0.56
N GLU A 29 1.89 1.59 0.66
CA GLU A 29 1.73 0.22 1.14
C GLU A 29 0.74 -0.56 0.26
N GLU A 30 -0.40 0.02 -0.10
CA GLU A 30 -1.38 -0.64 -0.98
C GLU A 30 -0.80 -0.89 -2.38
N LEU A 31 -0.07 0.07 -2.95
CA LEU A 31 0.56 -0.11 -4.26
C LEU A 31 1.67 -1.17 -4.25
N GLU A 32 2.44 -1.27 -3.16
CA GLU A 32 3.40 -2.36 -2.96
C GLU A 32 2.70 -3.71 -2.84
N ALA A 33 1.59 -3.78 -2.10
CA ALA A 33 0.78 -4.99 -2.00
C ALA A 33 0.24 -5.44 -3.36
N VAL A 34 -0.27 -4.50 -4.17
CA VAL A 34 -0.70 -4.78 -5.55
C VAL A 34 0.43 -5.39 -6.38
N ASP A 35 1.62 -4.78 -6.38
CA ASP A 35 2.78 -5.29 -7.11
C ASP A 35 3.18 -6.70 -6.64
N TRP A 36 3.31 -6.90 -5.33
CA TRP A 36 3.68 -8.19 -4.75
C TRP A 36 2.66 -9.27 -5.07
N TYR A 37 1.36 -8.97 -4.94
CA TYR A 37 0.32 -9.93 -5.32
C TYR A 37 0.40 -10.25 -6.81
N ASN A 38 0.62 -9.26 -7.68
CA ASN A 38 0.72 -9.51 -9.11
C ASN A 38 1.89 -10.45 -9.45
N GLN A 39 3.06 -10.23 -8.86
CA GLN A 39 4.21 -11.13 -9.00
C GLN A 39 3.91 -12.55 -8.46
N ARG A 40 3.23 -12.65 -7.31
CA ARG A 40 2.84 -13.93 -6.72
C ARG A 40 1.83 -14.68 -7.56
N VAL A 41 0.85 -13.98 -8.14
CA VAL A 41 -0.16 -14.55 -9.06
C VAL A 41 0.53 -15.21 -10.25
N ASP A 42 1.46 -14.51 -10.90
CA ASP A 42 2.23 -15.02 -12.04
C ASP A 42 3.08 -16.24 -11.68
N ALA A 43 3.70 -16.23 -10.49
CA ALA A 43 4.52 -17.33 -10.01
C ALA A 43 3.72 -18.52 -9.47
N CYS A 44 2.47 -18.31 -9.02
CA CYS A 44 1.68 -19.29 -8.27
C CYS A 44 1.36 -20.53 -9.11
N LYS A 45 1.48 -21.73 -8.51
CA LYS A 45 1.21 -23.02 -9.16
C LYS A 45 -0.07 -23.70 -8.68
N ASN A 46 -0.70 -23.18 -7.63
CA ASN A 46 -1.98 -23.65 -7.11
C ASN A 46 -3.08 -22.67 -7.55
N ASN A 47 -4.13 -23.17 -8.23
CA ASN A 47 -5.19 -22.33 -8.77
C ASN A 47 -6.08 -21.72 -7.67
N GLU A 48 -6.42 -22.47 -6.62
CA GLU A 48 -7.22 -21.97 -5.49
C GLU A 48 -6.48 -20.82 -4.78
N LEU A 49 -5.17 -20.96 -4.58
CA LEU A 49 -4.37 -19.88 -4.01
C LEU A 49 -4.29 -18.69 -4.98
N ARG A 50 -4.14 -18.93 -6.30
CA ARG A 50 -4.09 -17.84 -7.29
C ARG A 50 -5.36 -16.98 -7.24
N GLU A 51 -6.53 -17.59 -7.14
CA GLU A 51 -7.80 -16.86 -7.04
C GLU A 51 -7.85 -15.97 -5.79
N ILE A 52 -7.37 -16.45 -4.64
CA ILE A 52 -7.29 -15.63 -3.41
C ILE A 52 -6.31 -14.47 -3.59
N LEU A 53 -5.15 -14.70 -4.21
CA LEU A 53 -4.16 -13.65 -4.44
C LEU A 53 -4.68 -12.58 -5.42
N GLU A 54 -5.40 -12.98 -6.47
CA GLU A 54 -6.02 -12.06 -7.42
C GLU A 54 -7.13 -11.23 -6.78
N HIS A 55 -7.98 -11.86 -5.96
CA HIS A 55 -9.03 -11.18 -5.19
C HIS A 55 -8.44 -10.09 -4.30
N ASN A 56 -7.48 -10.46 -3.45
CA ASN A 56 -6.86 -9.50 -2.52
C ASN A 56 -6.16 -8.37 -3.27
N ARG A 57 -5.41 -8.68 -4.34
CA ARG A 57 -4.78 -7.66 -5.21
C ARG A 57 -5.79 -6.62 -5.70
N ASP A 58 -6.99 -7.06 -6.06
CA ASP A 58 -8.00 -6.18 -6.63
C ASP A 58 -8.73 -5.38 -5.54
N GLU A 59 -8.86 -5.89 -4.32
CA GLU A 59 -9.27 -5.11 -3.14
C GLU A 59 -8.25 -4.01 -2.78
N GLU A 60 -6.94 -4.28 -2.83
CA GLU A 60 -5.95 -3.24 -2.53
C GLU A 60 -5.97 -2.09 -3.56
N LYS A 61 -6.44 -2.33 -4.80
CA LYS A 61 -6.67 -1.26 -5.77
C LYS A 61 -7.82 -0.35 -5.36
N GLU A 62 -8.87 -0.90 -4.73
CA GLU A 62 -9.97 -0.13 -4.16
C GLU A 62 -9.46 0.70 -2.97
N HIS A 63 -8.71 0.10 -2.06
CA HIS A 63 -8.08 0.82 -0.93
C HIS A 63 -7.19 1.98 -1.42
N ALA A 64 -6.36 1.73 -2.44
CA ALA A 64 -5.53 2.76 -3.06
C ALA A 64 -6.34 3.89 -3.72
N ALA A 65 -7.49 3.57 -4.32
CA ALA A 65 -8.37 4.57 -4.92
C ALA A 65 -9.07 5.43 -3.84
N MET A 66 -9.54 4.82 -2.75
CA MET A 66 -10.20 5.51 -1.64
C MET A 66 -9.28 6.55 -0.96
N LEU A 67 -7.96 6.34 -0.99
CA LEU A 67 -6.98 7.29 -0.43
C LEU A 67 -6.70 8.51 -1.32
N GLN A 68 -7.17 8.52 -2.57
CA GLN A 68 -6.97 9.63 -3.52
C GLN A 68 -8.16 10.61 -3.61
N GLU A 69 -9.30 10.30 -2.99
CA GLU A 69 -10.50 11.15 -2.95
C GLU A 69 -10.55 12.06 -1.71
#